data_AF-A0A959XQ97-F1
#
_entry.id   AF-A0A959XQ97-F1
#
_cell.length_a   1.000
_cell.length_b   1.000
_cell.length_c   1.000
_cell.angle_alpha   90.00
_cell.angle_beta   90.00
_cell.angle_gamma   90.00
#
_symmetry.space_group_name_H-M   'P 1'
#
loop_
_entity.id
_entity.type
_entity.pdbx_description
1 polymer ?
#
loop_
_entity_poly.entity_id
_entity_poly.type
_entity_poly.pdbx_seq_one_letter_code
_entity_poly.pdbx_strand_id
1 'polypeptide(L)'
;MRTTLVPLCLLLTHLHVHGQIILQSGFEDWAGGLPQGFTGTQNTIPLDSISQTDGPVHGGMNAMRLGLGDPVLLTTQGLSVEAYRIYEVRFWVHGSGRIGTRLFDGRSENDGFSPAGPVLEVDTAGWQYVLQRVLATTSTVDAEFVFDLEATGDGSHLIVDDLTINTSTLPLPQAATIAEIQETGEFNGYSPLNFAFVRTHGVVTAIGPNSLFIQDGGGPWSGIEVLYSAGPDLVAGDSIRVIGTVDEFSGQDEPWAFSRTRIIAVQFFERISTGHPLSDPVIVEMGSLADEQWESVLVRVPDLICQNAPDPFDFDWPAGNDQGSLLVDDLLYYHYPTIGATYTISGIALYAGDMVLLPRFEADIELMVSVEERMAERIRVYPNPAHDRVTLSMTSMGAQRYQLIDPQGRVVEEGMLARPVGHLGVGHLAPGTYVLRTGKDGPSGFARIVIR
;
A
#
# COMPACT_ATOMS: atom_id res chain seq x y z
N MET A 1 -56.51 31.75 -14.89
CA MET A 1 -56.34 30.48 -14.15
C MET A 1 -55.06 30.58 -13.35
N ARG A 2 -55.13 30.42 -12.02
CA ARG A 2 -53.99 30.42 -11.10
C ARG A 2 -53.24 29.09 -11.25
N THR A 3 -51.93 29.12 -11.47
CA THR A 3 -51.06 27.93 -11.37
C THR A 3 -50.19 28.10 -10.13
N THR A 4 -50.63 27.45 -9.06
CA THR A 4 -49.94 27.39 -7.77
C THR A 4 -48.85 26.31 -7.88
N LEU A 5 -47.59 26.69 -7.76
CA LEU A 5 -46.49 25.73 -7.57
C LEU A 5 -46.61 25.14 -6.16
N VAL A 6 -46.78 23.83 -6.07
CA VAL A 6 -46.68 23.06 -4.82
C VAL A 6 -45.22 22.61 -4.69
N PRO A 7 -44.48 23.01 -3.65
CA PRO A 7 -43.16 22.45 -3.41
C PRO A 7 -43.34 21.00 -2.92
N LEU A 8 -42.78 20.06 -3.68
CA LEU A 8 -42.64 18.68 -3.26
C LEU A 8 -41.58 18.64 -2.16
N CYS A 9 -42.01 18.66 -0.91
CA CYS A 9 -41.16 18.45 0.25
C CYS A 9 -40.71 16.97 0.21
N LEU A 10 -39.48 16.71 -0.24
CA LEU A 10 -38.81 15.43 -0.05
C LEU A 10 -38.65 15.23 1.46
N LEU A 11 -39.54 14.42 2.03
CA LEU A 11 -39.41 13.94 3.40
C LEU A 11 -38.20 12.98 3.41
N LEU A 12 -37.00 13.51 3.68
CA LEU A 12 -35.85 12.71 4.09
C LEU A 12 -36.23 12.05 5.41
N THR A 13 -36.82 10.86 5.34
CA THR A 13 -36.91 9.99 6.50
C THR A 13 -35.48 9.63 6.87
N HIS A 14 -34.95 10.27 7.91
CA HIS A 14 -33.79 9.77 8.63
C HIS A 14 -34.19 8.40 9.23
N LEU A 15 -34.05 7.35 8.43
CA LEU A 15 -33.98 5.98 8.91
C LEU A 15 -32.77 5.94 9.83
N HIS A 16 -33.04 6.05 11.13
CA HIS A 16 -32.04 5.73 12.13
C HIS A 16 -31.80 4.23 11.98
N VAL A 17 -30.71 3.87 11.32
CA VAL A 17 -30.22 2.49 11.32
C VAL A 17 -29.74 2.23 12.73
N HIS A 18 -30.64 1.77 13.59
CA HIS A 18 -30.26 1.20 14.87
C HIS A 18 -29.65 -0.17 14.61
N GLY A 19 -28.53 -0.46 15.29
CA GLY A 19 -27.95 -1.79 15.27
C GLY A 19 -28.97 -2.83 15.73
N GLN A 20 -29.20 -3.88 14.95
CA GLN A 20 -30.07 -4.99 15.32
C GLN A 20 -29.37 -5.84 16.38
N ILE A 21 -29.99 -6.00 17.56
CA ILE A 21 -29.51 -6.93 18.59
C ILE A 21 -29.79 -8.37 18.10
N ILE A 22 -28.75 -9.19 18.09
CA ILE A 22 -28.82 -10.61 17.71
C ILE A 22 -28.60 -11.55 18.91
N LEU A 23 -27.99 -11.05 19.98
CA LEU A 23 -27.92 -11.71 21.28
C LEU A 23 -27.90 -10.66 22.39
N GLN A 24 -28.65 -10.90 23.46
CA GLN A 24 -28.57 -10.13 24.69
C GLN A 24 -28.72 -11.09 25.87
N SER A 25 -27.78 -11.05 26.81
CA SER A 25 -27.74 -11.92 27.97
C SER A 25 -27.17 -11.15 29.16
N GLY A 26 -27.99 -10.96 30.20
CA GLY A 26 -27.52 -10.63 31.55
C GLY A 26 -27.23 -11.89 32.38
N PHE A 27 -27.11 -13.06 31.74
CA PHE A 27 -26.79 -14.34 32.40
C PHE A 27 -27.74 -14.75 33.54
N GLU A 28 -29.01 -14.41 33.41
CA GLU A 28 -30.07 -14.83 34.35
C GLU A 28 -30.63 -16.22 34.03
N ASP A 29 -30.60 -16.61 32.75
CA ASP A 29 -31.20 -17.84 32.26
C ASP A 29 -30.14 -18.93 32.03
N TRP A 30 -30.26 -20.03 32.79
CA TRP A 30 -29.34 -21.16 32.75
C TRP A 30 -30.11 -22.48 32.56
N ALA A 31 -29.57 -23.37 31.73
CA ALA A 31 -30.13 -24.69 31.47
C ALA A 31 -29.04 -25.75 31.59
N GLY A 32 -29.27 -26.79 32.41
CA GLY A 32 -28.30 -27.87 32.60
C GLY A 32 -26.96 -27.42 33.21
N GLY A 33 -26.95 -26.29 33.93
CA GLY A 33 -25.73 -25.71 34.53
C GLY A 33 -24.92 -24.83 33.57
N LEU A 34 -25.43 -24.53 32.38
CA LEU A 34 -24.78 -23.67 31.38
C LEU A 34 -25.65 -22.46 31.03
N PRO A 35 -25.06 -21.32 30.64
CA PRO A 35 -25.81 -20.13 30.27
C PRO A 35 -26.52 -20.34 28.93
N GLN A 36 -27.78 -19.93 28.84
CA GLN A 36 -28.57 -20.09 27.63
C GLN A 36 -27.96 -19.31 26.46
N GLY A 37 -27.87 -19.95 25.28
CA GLY A 37 -27.32 -19.33 24.07
C GLY A 37 -25.79 -19.41 23.94
N PHE A 38 -25.11 -20.18 24.81
CA PHE A 38 -23.67 -20.41 24.77
C PHE A 38 -23.32 -21.90 24.61
N THR A 39 -22.03 -22.18 24.53
CA THR A 39 -21.44 -23.50 24.34
C THR A 39 -21.80 -24.10 22.98
N GLY A 40 -21.43 -23.38 21.91
CA GLY A 40 -21.56 -23.86 20.55
C GLY A 40 -20.56 -24.97 20.20
N THR A 41 -20.50 -25.31 18.91
CA THR A 41 -19.65 -26.39 18.38
C THR A 41 -18.16 -26.09 18.46
N GLN A 42 -17.77 -24.82 18.49
CA GLN A 42 -16.37 -24.38 18.59
C GLN A 42 -15.89 -24.17 20.04
N ASN A 43 -16.75 -24.44 21.03
CA ASN A 43 -16.41 -24.26 22.45
C ASN A 43 -15.34 -25.27 22.90
N THR A 44 -14.27 -24.78 23.52
CA THR A 44 -13.19 -25.62 24.07
C THR A 44 -12.96 -25.43 25.57
N ILE A 45 -13.54 -24.41 26.20
CA ILE A 45 -13.49 -24.27 27.65
C ILE A 45 -14.19 -25.48 28.31
N PRO A 46 -13.58 -26.13 29.32
CA PRO A 46 -14.22 -27.20 30.06
C PRO A 46 -15.53 -26.73 30.70
N LEU A 47 -16.60 -27.53 30.58
CA LEU A 47 -17.93 -27.12 31.01
C LEU A 47 -18.03 -26.89 32.52
N ASP A 48 -17.22 -27.57 33.32
CA ASP A 48 -17.11 -27.36 34.77
C ASP A 48 -16.36 -26.09 35.16
N SER A 49 -15.70 -25.44 34.20
CA SER A 49 -15.10 -24.11 34.37
C SER A 49 -16.08 -22.98 34.08
N ILE A 50 -17.30 -23.28 33.60
CA ILE A 50 -18.39 -22.32 33.44
C ILE A 50 -19.35 -22.48 34.63
N SER A 51 -19.65 -21.38 35.31
CA SER A 51 -20.54 -21.40 36.48
C SER A 51 -21.36 -20.11 36.61
N GLN A 52 -22.59 -20.24 37.11
CA GLN A 52 -23.40 -19.10 37.49
C GLN A 52 -22.89 -18.56 38.84
N THR A 53 -22.86 -17.24 38.97
CA THR A 53 -22.56 -16.58 40.25
C THR A 53 -23.61 -15.51 40.56
N ASP A 54 -23.94 -15.35 41.83
CA ASP A 54 -24.83 -14.31 42.36
C ASP A 54 -24.04 -13.10 42.93
N GLY A 55 -22.71 -13.09 42.77
CA GLY A 55 -21.87 -11.99 43.24
C GLY A 55 -20.38 -12.19 42.95
N PRO A 56 -19.69 -11.19 42.35
CA PRO A 56 -20.22 -9.90 41.89
C PRO A 56 -21.07 -10.00 40.61
N VAL A 57 -22.07 -9.13 40.52
CA VAL A 57 -23.02 -9.00 39.40
C VAL A 57 -23.10 -7.52 38.99
N HIS A 58 -23.14 -7.22 37.70
CA HIS A 58 -23.25 -5.86 37.19
C HIS A 58 -24.72 -5.45 37.04
N GLY A 59 -25.53 -6.31 36.43
CA GLY A 59 -26.95 -6.12 36.20
C GLY A 59 -27.75 -7.36 36.61
N GLY A 60 -28.95 -7.17 37.16
CA GLY A 60 -29.80 -8.31 37.54
C GLY A 60 -29.37 -9.00 38.85
N MET A 61 -29.43 -10.33 38.87
CA MET A 61 -29.14 -11.20 40.00
C MET A 61 -27.96 -12.14 39.78
N ASN A 62 -27.58 -12.41 38.52
CA ASN A 62 -26.58 -13.41 38.20
C ASN A 62 -25.59 -12.92 37.14
N ALA A 63 -24.39 -13.49 37.15
CA ALA A 63 -23.38 -13.31 36.12
C ALA A 63 -22.75 -14.66 35.74
N MET A 64 -21.96 -14.67 34.66
CA MET A 64 -21.23 -15.87 34.23
C MET A 64 -19.79 -15.80 34.73
N ARG A 65 -19.41 -16.74 35.60
CA ARG A 65 -18.03 -16.93 36.06
C ARG A 65 -17.33 -18.01 35.24
N LEU A 66 -16.10 -17.69 34.81
CA LEU A 66 -15.22 -18.51 33.98
C LEU A 66 -13.92 -18.79 34.74
N GLY A 67 -13.65 -20.05 35.08
CA GLY A 67 -12.34 -20.49 35.55
C GLY A 67 -11.35 -20.61 34.39
N LEU A 68 -10.15 -20.06 34.53
CA LEU A 68 -9.17 -20.00 33.44
C LEU A 68 -7.93 -20.86 33.72
N GLY A 69 -7.33 -21.35 32.63
CA GLY A 69 -6.08 -22.10 32.60
C GLY A 69 -5.36 -21.86 31.27
N ASP A 70 -4.99 -22.95 30.59
CA ASP A 70 -4.49 -22.88 29.21
C ASP A 70 -5.49 -22.17 28.28
N PRO A 71 -5.04 -21.62 27.14
CA PRO A 71 -5.92 -20.94 26.18
C PRO A 71 -7.13 -21.80 25.75
N VAL A 72 -8.33 -21.27 25.93
CA VAL A 72 -9.60 -21.94 25.63
C VAL A 72 -10.61 -20.98 25.01
N LEU A 73 -11.65 -21.53 24.38
CA LEU A 73 -12.71 -20.81 23.70
C LEU A 73 -14.03 -21.00 24.43
N LEU A 74 -14.66 -19.90 24.83
CA LEU A 74 -16.10 -19.87 25.09
C LEU A 74 -16.78 -19.35 23.83
N THR A 75 -17.88 -19.98 23.41
CA THR A 75 -18.61 -19.55 22.21
C THR A 75 -20.10 -19.39 22.47
N THR A 76 -20.75 -18.52 21.68
CA THR A 76 -22.21 -18.55 21.57
C THR A 76 -22.66 -19.83 20.84
N GLN A 77 -23.93 -20.19 20.94
CA GLN A 77 -24.57 -21.06 19.95
C GLN A 77 -24.65 -20.34 18.60
N GLY A 78 -24.99 -21.08 17.54
CA GLY A 78 -25.13 -20.55 16.19
C GLY A 78 -26.09 -19.35 16.12
N LEU A 79 -25.60 -18.24 15.58
CA LEU A 79 -26.33 -17.00 15.33
C LEU A 79 -26.29 -16.67 13.84
N SER A 80 -27.34 -15.97 13.38
CA SER A 80 -27.39 -15.48 12.00
C SER A 80 -26.51 -14.25 11.82
N VAL A 81 -25.57 -14.33 10.89
CA VAL A 81 -24.74 -13.21 10.45
C VAL A 81 -24.83 -12.99 8.93
N GLU A 82 -24.57 -11.76 8.51
CA GLU A 82 -24.51 -11.35 7.10
C GLU A 82 -23.08 -11.02 6.69
N ALA A 83 -22.65 -11.49 5.53
CA ALA A 83 -21.33 -11.21 4.98
C ALA A 83 -21.07 -9.70 4.86
N TYR A 84 -19.86 -9.32 5.25
CA TYR A 84 -19.31 -7.97 5.32
C TYR A 84 -20.03 -7.01 6.26
N ARG A 85 -20.86 -7.55 7.16
CA ARG A 85 -21.42 -6.78 8.27
C ARG A 85 -20.48 -6.81 9.46
N ILE A 86 -20.27 -5.63 10.04
CA ILE A 86 -19.55 -5.47 11.31
C ILE A 86 -20.55 -5.68 12.45
N TYR A 87 -20.14 -6.45 13.45
CA TYR A 87 -20.89 -6.67 14.69
C TYR A 87 -20.13 -6.06 15.86
N GLU A 88 -20.88 -5.50 16.81
CA GLU A 88 -20.37 -4.92 18.04
C GLU A 88 -20.69 -5.88 19.19
N VAL A 89 -19.64 -6.40 19.82
CA VAL A 89 -19.68 -7.30 20.97
C VAL A 89 -19.40 -6.46 22.22
N ARG A 90 -20.40 -6.32 23.08
CA ARG A 90 -20.38 -5.42 24.23
C ARG A 90 -20.66 -6.20 25.51
N PHE A 91 -19.83 -6.08 26.52
CA PHE A 91 -20.04 -6.76 27.81
C PHE A 91 -19.30 -6.04 28.93
N TRP A 92 -19.64 -6.40 30.17
CA TRP A 92 -18.87 -6.03 31.35
C TRP A 92 -18.04 -7.22 31.81
N VAL A 93 -16.81 -6.98 32.22
CA VAL A 93 -15.90 -8.01 32.73
C VAL A 93 -15.21 -7.55 34.00
N HIS A 94 -14.99 -8.46 34.94
CA HIS A 94 -14.11 -8.26 36.09
C HIS A 94 -13.32 -9.56 36.36
N GLY A 95 -12.24 -9.47 37.14
CA GLY A 95 -11.45 -10.63 37.59
C GLY A 95 -9.98 -10.52 37.19
N SER A 96 -9.35 -11.66 36.96
CA SER A 96 -7.97 -11.77 36.48
C SER A 96 -7.86 -12.78 35.33
N GLY A 97 -7.39 -12.33 34.17
CA GLY A 97 -7.23 -13.16 32.97
C GLY A 97 -7.20 -12.34 31.70
N ARG A 98 -7.12 -13.02 30.55
CA ARG A 98 -7.18 -12.40 29.23
C ARG A 98 -8.44 -12.79 28.50
N ILE A 99 -9.03 -11.83 27.79
CA ILE A 99 -10.20 -12.04 26.95
C ILE A 99 -10.05 -11.29 25.62
N GLY A 100 -10.14 -12.01 24.51
CA GLY A 100 -10.29 -11.47 23.16
C GLY A 100 -11.62 -11.89 22.56
N THR A 101 -12.05 -11.21 21.49
CA THR A 101 -13.20 -11.66 20.69
C THR A 101 -12.81 -11.91 19.24
N ARG A 102 -13.44 -12.93 18.66
CA ARG A 102 -13.41 -13.22 17.23
C ARG A 102 -14.73 -13.87 16.81
N LEU A 103 -14.86 -14.20 15.54
CA LEU A 103 -16.06 -14.79 14.97
C LEU A 103 -15.70 -16.10 14.26
N PHE A 104 -16.43 -17.17 14.52
CA PHE A 104 -16.49 -18.30 13.60
C PHE A 104 -17.67 -18.09 12.65
N ASP A 105 -17.41 -17.94 11.36
CA ASP A 105 -18.45 -17.79 10.32
C ASP A 105 -18.25 -18.78 9.16
N GLY A 106 -17.32 -19.71 9.28
CA GLY A 106 -17.04 -20.74 8.27
C GLY A 106 -16.38 -20.18 7.00
N ARG A 107 -15.71 -19.01 7.09
CA ARG A 107 -14.90 -18.47 5.99
C ARG A 107 -13.80 -19.45 5.53
N SER A 108 -13.31 -19.28 4.31
CA SER A 108 -12.27 -20.16 3.76
C SER A 108 -10.91 -20.02 4.43
N GLU A 109 -10.64 -18.83 4.96
CA GLU A 109 -9.41 -18.45 5.63
C GLU A 109 -9.43 -18.89 7.11
N ASN A 110 -8.24 -19.09 7.70
CA ASN A 110 -8.07 -19.26 9.15
C ASN A 110 -8.98 -20.32 9.80
N ASP A 111 -9.18 -21.45 9.14
CA ASP A 111 -10.02 -22.57 9.60
C ASP A 111 -11.45 -22.16 9.99
N GLY A 112 -12.02 -21.15 9.30
CA GLY A 112 -13.38 -20.66 9.54
C GLY A 112 -13.51 -19.56 10.58
N PHE A 113 -12.40 -19.15 11.21
CA PHE A 113 -12.37 -18.08 12.20
C PHE A 113 -11.95 -16.74 11.59
N SER A 114 -12.47 -15.65 12.11
CA SER A 114 -11.87 -14.34 11.91
C SER A 114 -10.51 -14.26 12.59
N PRO A 115 -9.63 -13.34 12.15
CA PRO A 115 -8.44 -12.99 12.90
C PRO A 115 -8.80 -12.68 14.36
N ALA A 116 -7.89 -13.03 15.27
CA ALA A 116 -8.06 -12.71 16.68
C ALA A 116 -8.14 -11.19 16.86
N GLY A 117 -9.17 -10.71 17.55
CA GLY A 117 -9.29 -9.32 17.92
C GLY A 117 -8.27 -8.91 19.00
N PRO A 118 -8.25 -7.62 19.38
CA PRO A 118 -7.42 -7.15 20.48
C PRO A 118 -7.68 -7.95 21.76
N VAL A 119 -6.63 -8.46 22.38
CA VAL A 119 -6.73 -9.15 23.68
C VAL A 119 -6.71 -8.11 24.78
N LEU A 120 -7.72 -8.15 25.65
CA LEU A 120 -7.75 -7.37 26.88
C LEU A 120 -7.20 -8.22 28.03
N GLU A 121 -6.15 -7.73 28.68
CA GLU A 121 -5.72 -8.23 29.98
C GLU A 121 -6.56 -7.54 31.08
N VAL A 122 -7.28 -8.34 31.85
CA VAL A 122 -8.12 -7.92 32.97
C VAL A 122 -7.37 -8.29 34.25
N ASP A 123 -7.18 -7.32 35.14
CA ASP A 123 -6.67 -7.51 36.50
C ASP A 123 -7.31 -6.46 37.41
N THR A 124 -8.61 -6.65 37.69
CA THR A 124 -9.41 -5.65 38.40
C THR A 124 -10.49 -6.28 39.27
N ALA A 125 -10.69 -5.70 40.45
CA ALA A 125 -11.81 -6.01 41.33
C ALA A 125 -13.11 -5.30 40.93
N GLY A 126 -13.04 -4.26 40.09
CA GLY A 126 -14.19 -3.51 39.57
C GLY A 126 -14.53 -3.88 38.14
N TRP A 127 -15.79 -3.63 37.74
CA TRP A 127 -16.29 -3.87 36.40
C TRP A 127 -15.63 -2.97 35.35
N GLN A 128 -15.19 -3.58 34.26
CA GLN A 128 -14.67 -2.92 33.08
C GLN A 128 -15.61 -3.15 31.90
N TYR A 129 -16.00 -2.07 31.22
CA TYR A 129 -16.78 -2.16 30.00
C TYR A 129 -15.88 -2.50 28.81
N VAL A 130 -16.34 -3.42 27.97
CA VAL A 130 -15.65 -3.85 26.75
C VAL A 130 -16.58 -3.64 25.56
N LEU A 131 -16.04 -3.04 24.51
CA LEU A 131 -16.65 -2.97 23.17
C LEU A 131 -15.60 -3.44 22.17
N GLN A 132 -15.88 -4.54 21.49
CA GLN A 132 -15.05 -5.06 20.41
C GLN A 132 -15.88 -5.23 19.14
N ARG A 133 -15.21 -5.19 18.00
CA ARG A 133 -15.82 -5.30 16.68
C ARG A 133 -15.28 -6.51 15.95
N VAL A 134 -16.19 -7.26 15.33
CA VAL A 134 -15.84 -8.39 14.47
C VAL A 134 -16.53 -8.24 13.11
N LEU A 135 -15.83 -8.63 12.04
CA LEU A 135 -16.38 -8.65 10.69
C LEU A 135 -16.80 -10.08 10.35
N ALA A 136 -18.07 -10.26 9.97
CA ALA A 136 -18.50 -11.44 9.24
C ALA A 136 -18.06 -11.30 7.78
N THR A 137 -17.46 -12.34 7.21
CA THR A 137 -17.10 -12.41 5.78
C THR A 137 -17.97 -13.40 5.02
N THR A 138 -18.69 -14.26 5.77
CA THR A 138 -19.63 -15.25 5.25
C THR A 138 -21.00 -15.03 5.89
N SER A 139 -22.07 -15.12 5.09
CA SER A 139 -23.43 -15.18 5.60
C SER A 139 -23.73 -16.61 6.04
N THR A 140 -24.11 -16.80 7.30
CA THR A 140 -24.44 -18.11 7.85
C THR A 140 -25.42 -17.97 9.01
N VAL A 141 -26.13 -19.05 9.34
CA VAL A 141 -26.98 -19.15 10.55
C VAL A 141 -26.28 -19.87 11.70
N ASP A 142 -25.10 -20.43 11.43
CA ASP A 142 -24.31 -21.23 12.37
C ASP A 142 -23.06 -20.46 12.85
N ALA A 143 -23.06 -19.12 12.79
CA ALA A 143 -21.91 -18.35 13.25
C ALA A 143 -21.84 -18.34 14.79
N GLU A 144 -20.64 -18.48 15.33
CA GLU A 144 -20.41 -18.44 16.77
C GLU A 144 -19.52 -17.26 17.10
N PHE A 145 -19.97 -16.39 18.02
CA PHE A 145 -19.10 -15.36 18.58
C PHE A 145 -18.21 -16.02 19.62
N VAL A 146 -16.91 -15.85 19.44
CA VAL A 146 -15.87 -16.57 20.18
C VAL A 146 -15.21 -15.59 21.14
N PHE A 147 -15.07 -16.03 22.39
CA PHE A 147 -14.27 -15.37 23.41
C PHE A 147 -13.01 -16.22 23.63
N ASP A 148 -11.87 -15.70 23.21
CA ASP A 148 -10.56 -16.32 23.45
C ASP A 148 -10.14 -16.00 24.88
N LEU A 149 -9.96 -17.02 25.72
CA LEU A 149 -9.73 -16.88 27.16
C LEU A 149 -8.40 -17.51 27.55
N GLU A 150 -7.61 -16.82 28.38
CA GLU A 150 -6.33 -17.32 28.87
C GLU A 150 -6.07 -16.84 30.32
N ALA A 151 -5.51 -17.72 31.15
CA ALA A 151 -5.09 -17.34 32.50
C ALA A 151 -3.86 -16.41 32.49
N THR A 152 -3.81 -15.44 33.40
CA THR A 152 -2.62 -14.62 33.67
C THR A 152 -1.80 -15.15 34.86
N GLY A 153 -2.34 -16.11 35.60
CA GLY A 153 -1.67 -16.82 36.69
C GLY A 153 -2.56 -17.88 37.32
N ASP A 154 -2.03 -18.54 38.36
CA ASP A 154 -2.76 -19.58 39.08
C ASP A 154 -4.05 -19.03 39.70
N GLY A 155 -5.17 -19.69 39.43
CA GLY A 155 -6.49 -19.29 39.95
C GLY A 155 -7.13 -18.11 39.21
N SER A 156 -6.59 -17.71 38.06
CA SER A 156 -7.23 -16.74 37.16
C SER A 156 -8.69 -17.10 36.87
N HIS A 157 -9.51 -16.07 36.84
CA HIS A 157 -10.90 -16.17 36.47
C HIS A 157 -11.43 -14.86 35.95
N LEU A 158 -12.42 -14.95 35.06
CA LEU A 158 -13.20 -13.79 34.64
C LEU A 158 -14.65 -14.00 35.04
N ILE A 159 -15.33 -12.90 35.35
CA ILE A 159 -16.78 -12.89 35.44
C ILE A 159 -17.28 -11.89 34.42
N VAL A 160 -18.20 -12.33 33.59
CA VAL A 160 -18.76 -11.60 32.46
C VAL A 160 -20.24 -11.36 32.73
N ASP A 161 -20.71 -10.16 32.42
CA ASP A 161 -22.10 -9.76 32.59
C ASP A 161 -22.59 -8.81 31.49
N ASP A 162 -23.91 -8.69 31.35
CA ASP A 162 -24.61 -7.78 30.44
C ASP A 162 -24.07 -7.83 28.99
N LEU A 163 -23.88 -9.04 28.45
CA LEU A 163 -23.45 -9.24 27.07
C LEU A 163 -24.55 -8.79 26.10
N THR A 164 -24.19 -7.96 25.14
CA THR A 164 -25.01 -7.61 23.98
C THR A 164 -24.18 -7.73 22.71
N ILE A 165 -24.72 -8.42 21.72
CA ILE A 165 -24.18 -8.50 20.37
C ILE A 165 -25.22 -7.90 19.43
N ASN A 166 -24.80 -6.91 18.65
CA ASN A 166 -25.65 -6.25 17.67
C ASN A 166 -24.88 -5.95 16.39
N THR A 167 -25.61 -5.73 15.30
CA THR A 167 -25.01 -5.17 14.10
C THR A 167 -24.50 -3.76 14.39
N SER A 168 -23.37 -3.38 13.81
CA SER A 168 -22.92 -1.99 13.79
C SER A 168 -23.92 -1.12 13.01
N THR A 169 -23.90 0.18 13.29
CA THR A 169 -24.67 1.18 12.54
C THR A 169 -23.99 1.59 11.23
N LEU A 170 -22.75 1.15 11.01
CA LEU A 170 -22.04 1.33 9.74
C LEU A 170 -22.80 0.62 8.61
N PRO A 171 -22.87 1.24 7.41
CA PRO A 171 -23.49 0.59 6.25
C PRO A 171 -22.68 -0.65 5.83
N LEU A 172 -23.30 -1.52 5.03
CA LEU A 172 -22.52 -2.55 4.34
C LEU A 172 -21.54 -1.87 3.37
N PRO A 173 -20.26 -2.26 3.39
CA PRO A 173 -19.27 -1.65 2.52
C PRO A 173 -19.50 -2.07 1.07
N GLN A 174 -19.41 -1.10 0.17
CA GLN A 174 -19.43 -1.35 -1.28
C GLN A 174 -18.16 -2.10 -1.68
N ALA A 175 -18.30 -3.22 -2.39
CA ALA A 175 -17.15 -3.88 -2.99
C ALA A 175 -16.62 -3.03 -4.15
N ALA A 176 -15.32 -2.74 -4.14
CA ALA A 176 -14.64 -2.06 -5.23
C ALA A 176 -13.20 -2.57 -5.37
N THR A 177 -12.76 -2.78 -6.60
CA THR A 177 -11.34 -2.96 -6.94
C THR A 177 -10.59 -1.64 -6.73
N ILE A 178 -9.25 -1.71 -6.64
CA ILE A 178 -8.44 -0.49 -6.53
C ILE A 178 -8.63 0.40 -7.77
N ALA A 179 -8.71 -0.19 -8.97
CA ALA A 179 -8.99 0.54 -10.20
C ALA A 179 -10.36 1.22 -10.19
N GLU A 180 -11.42 0.58 -9.66
CA GLU A 180 -12.74 1.22 -9.55
C GLU A 180 -12.76 2.38 -8.52
N ILE A 181 -11.85 2.38 -7.55
CA ILE A 181 -11.67 3.50 -6.64
C ILE A 181 -10.86 4.62 -7.32
N GLN A 182 -9.85 4.28 -8.10
CA GLN A 182 -8.87 5.24 -8.62
C GLN A 182 -9.26 5.82 -9.99
N GLU A 183 -9.70 5.00 -10.95
CA GLU A 183 -9.88 5.40 -12.34
C GLU A 183 -10.93 6.51 -12.49
N THR A 184 -10.47 7.66 -12.98
CA THR A 184 -11.31 8.84 -13.17
C THR A 184 -10.95 9.60 -14.44
N GLY A 185 -11.97 10.21 -15.04
CA GLY A 185 -11.81 11.18 -16.12
C GLY A 185 -11.96 12.63 -15.65
N GLU A 186 -12.16 12.84 -14.35
CA GLU A 186 -12.30 14.16 -13.76
C GLU A 186 -10.96 14.89 -13.77
N PHE A 187 -10.98 16.17 -14.15
CA PHE A 187 -9.76 16.97 -14.32
C PHE A 187 -8.95 17.12 -13.01
N ASN A 188 -9.61 17.02 -11.87
CA ASN A 188 -8.99 17.17 -10.55
C ASN A 188 -8.49 15.86 -9.94
N GLY A 189 -8.62 14.72 -10.65
CA GLY A 189 -8.17 13.42 -10.14
C GLY A 189 -9.12 12.76 -9.13
N TYR A 190 -10.31 13.33 -8.90
CA TYR A 190 -11.19 12.80 -7.84
C TYR A 190 -11.70 11.41 -8.18
N SER A 191 -11.59 10.53 -7.19
CA SER A 191 -12.19 9.21 -7.17
C SER A 191 -13.70 9.28 -7.45
N PRO A 192 -14.24 8.41 -8.32
CA PRO A 192 -15.69 8.24 -8.48
C PRO A 192 -16.36 7.72 -7.21
N LEU A 193 -15.57 7.22 -6.24
CA LEU A 193 -16.03 6.67 -4.97
C LEU A 193 -15.68 7.56 -3.77
N ASN A 194 -15.29 8.82 -3.97
CA ASN A 194 -15.03 9.75 -2.87
C ASN A 194 -16.20 9.78 -1.85
N PHE A 195 -15.87 9.69 -0.56
CA PHE A 195 -16.76 9.52 0.60
C PHE A 195 -17.52 8.18 0.68
N ALA A 196 -17.34 7.25 -0.26
CA ALA A 196 -17.94 5.94 -0.18
C ALA A 196 -17.26 5.07 0.88
N PHE A 197 -18.06 4.31 1.63
CA PHE A 197 -17.57 3.27 2.52
C PHE A 197 -17.38 1.98 1.71
N VAL A 198 -16.13 1.60 1.49
CA VAL A 198 -15.74 0.54 0.55
C VAL A 198 -15.05 -0.61 1.25
N ARG A 199 -15.09 -1.78 0.62
CA ARG A 199 -14.18 -2.89 0.88
C ARG A 199 -13.36 -3.16 -0.37
N THR A 200 -12.06 -3.30 -0.18
CA THR A 200 -11.12 -3.64 -1.26
C THR A 200 -10.04 -4.59 -0.73
N HIS A 201 -9.22 -5.11 -1.63
CA HIS A 201 -8.07 -5.93 -1.28
C HIS A 201 -6.91 -5.63 -2.22
N GLY A 202 -5.68 -5.89 -1.78
CA GLY A 202 -4.48 -5.69 -2.57
C GLY A 202 -3.25 -6.32 -1.91
N VAL A 203 -2.15 -6.36 -2.66
CA VAL A 203 -0.84 -6.76 -2.16
C VAL A 203 -0.11 -5.53 -1.67
N VAL A 204 0.42 -5.58 -0.44
CA VAL A 204 1.23 -4.52 0.16
C VAL A 204 2.49 -4.32 -0.66
N THR A 205 2.67 -3.13 -1.23
CA THR A 205 3.86 -2.74 -2.01
C THR A 205 4.86 -1.95 -1.18
N ALA A 206 4.38 -1.18 -0.20
CA ALA A 206 5.20 -0.42 0.74
C ALA A 206 4.48 -0.16 2.06
N ILE A 207 5.27 0.04 3.13
CA ILE A 207 4.79 0.30 4.49
C ILE A 207 5.51 1.53 5.03
N GLY A 208 4.75 2.59 5.27
CA GLY A 208 5.22 3.79 5.95
C GLY A 208 4.72 3.85 7.40
N PRO A 209 5.06 4.92 8.16
CA PRO A 209 4.70 5.04 9.57
C PRO A 209 3.18 5.08 9.82
N ASN A 210 2.43 5.78 8.96
CA ASN A 210 0.98 5.96 9.06
C ASN A 210 0.24 5.62 7.75
N SER A 211 0.95 5.08 6.78
CA SER A 211 0.43 4.79 5.44
C SER A 211 0.87 3.40 5.00
N LEU A 212 -0.07 2.67 4.40
CA LEU A 212 0.20 1.44 3.67
C LEU A 212 -0.12 1.66 2.21
N PHE A 213 0.77 1.22 1.33
CA PHE A 213 0.51 1.23 -0.11
C PHE A 213 0.19 -0.19 -0.54
N ILE A 214 -0.95 -0.36 -1.20
CA ILE A 214 -1.37 -1.64 -1.75
C ILE A 214 -1.63 -1.51 -3.24
N GLN A 215 -1.40 -2.62 -3.97
CA GLN A 215 -1.75 -2.71 -5.37
C GLN A 215 -2.57 -3.96 -5.71
N ASP A 216 -3.42 -3.80 -6.73
CA ASP A 216 -4.07 -4.91 -7.42
C ASP A 216 -3.37 -5.11 -8.78
N GLY A 217 -2.31 -5.91 -8.79
CA GLY A 217 -1.44 -6.08 -9.94
C GLY A 217 -0.44 -4.92 -10.11
N GLY A 218 -0.20 -4.50 -11.35
CA GLY A 218 0.69 -3.40 -11.69
C GLY A 218 0.17 -2.69 -12.94
N GLY A 219 0.60 -1.44 -13.16
CA GLY A 219 0.06 -0.60 -14.23
C GLY A 219 -0.79 0.56 -13.74
N PRO A 220 -1.40 1.29 -14.69
CA PRO A 220 -2.32 2.40 -14.42
C PRO A 220 -3.39 2.04 -13.38
N TRP A 221 -3.67 2.96 -12.45
CA TRP A 221 -4.78 2.91 -11.49
C TRP A 221 -4.76 1.69 -10.56
N SER A 222 -3.61 1.03 -10.43
CA SER A 222 -3.49 -0.22 -9.69
C SER A 222 -3.15 -0.03 -8.21
N GLY A 223 -2.76 1.17 -7.79
CA GLY A 223 -2.27 1.47 -6.44
C GLY A 223 -3.16 2.40 -5.64
N ILE A 224 -3.15 2.25 -4.32
CA ILE A 224 -3.85 3.15 -3.40
C ILE A 224 -3.13 3.24 -2.05
N GLU A 225 -3.14 4.45 -1.48
CA GLU A 225 -2.74 4.68 -0.10
C GLU A 225 -3.87 4.31 0.86
N VAL A 226 -3.54 3.55 1.90
CA VAL A 226 -4.41 3.24 3.04
C VAL A 226 -3.80 3.91 4.26
N LEU A 227 -4.51 4.88 4.84
CA LEU A 227 -4.09 5.57 6.05
C LEU A 227 -4.29 4.65 7.26
N TYR A 228 -3.25 3.89 7.57
CA TYR A 228 -3.25 2.86 8.59
C TYR A 228 -1.83 2.64 9.13
N SER A 229 -1.68 2.65 10.45
CA SER A 229 -0.44 2.28 11.11
C SER A 229 -0.39 0.76 11.28
N ALA A 230 0.39 0.09 10.42
CA ALA A 230 0.53 -1.36 10.49
C ALA A 230 1.36 -1.82 11.70
N GLY A 231 1.05 -3.03 12.18
CA GLY A 231 1.91 -3.73 13.11
C GLY A 231 3.24 -4.18 12.45
N PRO A 232 4.27 -4.49 13.25
CA PRO A 232 5.61 -4.80 12.75
C PRO A 232 5.70 -6.08 11.91
N ASP A 233 4.70 -6.95 11.98
CA ASP A 233 4.69 -8.25 11.30
C ASP A 233 4.11 -8.19 9.88
N LEU A 234 3.64 -7.03 9.44
CA LEU A 234 3.22 -6.81 8.06
C LEU A 234 4.44 -6.51 7.20
N VAL A 235 4.53 -7.14 6.03
CA VAL A 235 5.63 -6.92 5.08
C VAL A 235 5.11 -6.74 3.65
N ALA A 236 5.93 -6.16 2.77
CA ALA A 236 5.61 -6.12 1.35
C ALA A 236 5.44 -7.55 0.81
N GLY A 237 4.43 -7.76 -0.05
CA GLY A 237 4.00 -9.08 -0.53
C GLY A 237 2.90 -9.73 0.30
N ASP A 238 2.50 -9.14 1.44
CA ASP A 238 1.29 -9.58 2.14
C ASP A 238 0.04 -9.12 1.39
N SER A 239 -0.92 -10.03 1.18
CA SER A 239 -2.24 -9.70 0.64
C SER A 239 -3.18 -9.37 1.78
N ILE A 240 -3.83 -8.21 1.69
CA ILE A 240 -4.70 -7.68 2.73
C ILE A 240 -6.10 -7.37 2.20
N ARG A 241 -7.08 -7.41 3.10
CA ARG A 241 -8.43 -6.88 2.93
C ARG A 241 -8.58 -5.65 3.82
N VAL A 242 -9.10 -4.57 3.24
CA VAL A 242 -9.32 -3.31 3.94
C VAL A 242 -10.77 -2.88 3.77
N ILE A 243 -11.36 -2.38 4.86
CA ILE A 243 -12.66 -1.71 4.84
C ILE A 243 -12.49 -0.33 5.46
N GLY A 244 -12.83 0.71 4.72
CA GLY A 244 -12.67 2.10 5.12
C GLY A 244 -13.45 3.03 4.22
N THR A 245 -13.21 4.33 4.37
CA THR A 245 -13.85 5.38 3.57
C THR A 245 -12.85 5.93 2.57
N VAL A 246 -13.25 6.06 1.31
CA VAL A 246 -12.44 6.76 0.31
C VAL A 246 -12.49 8.26 0.59
N ASP A 247 -11.34 8.91 0.55
CA ASP A 247 -11.18 10.34 0.81
C ASP A 247 -10.19 10.94 -0.17
N GLU A 248 -10.45 12.18 -0.55
CA GLU A 248 -9.56 13.01 -1.35
C GLU A 248 -8.74 13.92 -0.46
N PHE A 249 -7.43 13.72 -0.44
CA PHE A 249 -6.52 14.62 0.24
C PHE A 249 -6.02 15.69 -0.72
N SER A 250 -6.59 16.89 -0.65
CA SER A 250 -6.02 18.05 -1.34
C SER A 250 -4.91 18.69 -0.50
N GLY A 251 -3.89 19.24 -1.15
CA GLY A 251 -2.94 20.15 -0.50
C GLY A 251 -3.67 21.32 0.18
N GLN A 252 -3.10 21.87 1.27
CA GLN A 252 -3.72 22.97 2.01
C GLN A 252 -3.91 24.20 1.09
N ASP A 253 -5.12 24.76 1.11
CA ASP A 253 -5.50 26.09 0.61
C ASP A 253 -5.76 26.34 -0.89
N GLU A 254 -6.00 25.33 -1.74
CA GLU A 254 -6.39 25.58 -3.15
C GLU A 254 -7.73 24.92 -3.54
N PRO A 255 -8.77 25.70 -3.90
CA PRO A 255 -10.10 25.18 -4.30
C PRO A 255 -10.11 24.34 -5.59
N TRP A 256 -8.96 24.17 -6.25
CA TRP A 256 -8.79 23.53 -7.56
C TRP A 256 -7.49 22.70 -7.65
N ALA A 257 -6.91 22.28 -6.51
CA ALA A 257 -5.71 21.44 -6.53
C ALA A 257 -6.05 19.99 -6.91
N PHE A 258 -5.10 19.34 -7.58
CA PHE A 258 -5.03 17.88 -7.65
C PHE A 258 -5.07 17.33 -6.22
N SER A 259 -5.87 16.28 -6.02
CA SER A 259 -5.95 15.57 -4.75
C SER A 259 -5.29 14.21 -4.86
N ARG A 260 -5.08 13.60 -3.70
CA ARG A 260 -4.70 12.20 -3.59
C ARG A 260 -5.84 11.36 -3.03
N THR A 261 -6.23 10.35 -3.78
CA THR A 261 -7.20 9.33 -3.38
C THR A 261 -6.57 8.38 -2.37
N ARG A 262 -7.22 8.24 -1.22
CA ARG A 262 -6.77 7.35 -0.14
C ARG A 262 -7.93 6.69 0.58
N ILE A 263 -7.68 5.57 1.23
CA ILE A 263 -8.61 4.94 2.17
C ILE A 263 -8.28 5.42 3.59
N ILE A 264 -9.23 6.10 4.22
CA ILE A 264 -9.14 6.58 5.60
C ILE A 264 -10.16 5.89 6.51
N ALA A 265 -10.14 6.23 7.80
CA ALA A 265 -11.11 5.78 8.79
C ALA A 265 -11.32 4.26 8.74
N VAL A 266 -10.22 3.51 8.58
CA VAL A 266 -10.23 2.06 8.43
C VAL A 266 -10.98 1.41 9.59
N GLN A 267 -12.07 0.72 9.26
CA GLN A 267 -12.92 0.02 10.23
C GLN A 267 -12.53 -1.44 10.38
N PHE A 268 -11.90 -2.02 9.35
CA PHE A 268 -11.43 -3.39 9.39
C PHE A 268 -10.19 -3.56 8.50
N PHE A 269 -9.25 -4.35 9.01
CA PHE A 269 -8.00 -4.72 8.36
C PHE A 269 -7.74 -6.19 8.63
N GLU A 270 -7.44 -6.96 7.59
CA GLU A 270 -7.14 -8.39 7.69
C GLU A 270 -6.06 -8.77 6.69
N ARG A 271 -5.02 -9.45 7.16
CA ARG A 271 -4.08 -10.14 6.29
C ARG A 271 -4.68 -11.48 5.84
N ILE A 272 -4.85 -11.64 4.54
CA ILE A 272 -5.43 -12.83 3.91
C ILE A 272 -4.35 -13.91 3.73
N SER A 273 -3.19 -13.51 3.23
CA SER A 273 -2.07 -14.42 2.92
C SER A 273 -0.75 -13.66 2.76
N THR A 274 0.37 -14.37 2.76
CA THR A 274 1.73 -13.77 2.76
C THR A 274 2.56 -14.26 1.56
N GLY A 275 3.63 -13.53 1.24
CA GLY A 275 4.65 -13.98 0.28
C GLY A 275 4.24 -13.93 -1.19
N HIS A 276 3.29 -13.07 -1.55
CA HIS A 276 2.98 -12.82 -2.95
C HIS A 276 4.12 -12.05 -3.63
N PRO A 277 4.46 -12.37 -4.89
CA PRO A 277 5.41 -11.58 -5.64
C PRO A 277 4.85 -10.17 -5.86
N LEU A 278 5.72 -9.17 -5.74
CA LEU A 278 5.38 -7.82 -6.15
C LEU A 278 5.39 -7.73 -7.67
N SER A 279 4.46 -6.96 -8.23
CA SER A 279 4.50 -6.60 -9.65
C SER A 279 5.78 -5.83 -9.95
N ASP A 280 6.42 -6.13 -11.08
CA ASP A 280 7.58 -5.36 -11.54
C ASP A 280 7.17 -3.88 -11.70
N PRO A 281 7.98 -2.92 -11.20
CA PRO A 281 7.69 -1.50 -11.36
C PRO A 281 7.53 -1.12 -12.83
N VAL A 282 6.49 -0.36 -13.15
CA VAL A 282 6.26 0.11 -14.52
C VAL A 282 7.24 1.23 -14.82
N ILE A 283 7.93 1.15 -15.95
CA ILE A 283 8.82 2.23 -16.40
C ILE A 283 7.96 3.41 -16.85
N VAL A 284 8.11 4.56 -16.20
CA VAL A 284 7.38 5.80 -16.48
C VAL A 284 8.39 6.92 -16.72
N GLU A 285 8.27 7.59 -17.87
CA GLU A 285 9.07 8.76 -18.19
C GLU A 285 8.65 9.93 -17.29
N MET A 286 9.60 10.77 -16.89
CA MET A 286 9.35 11.89 -15.96
C MET A 286 8.18 12.77 -16.40
N GLY A 287 8.07 13.08 -17.70
CA GLY A 287 6.99 13.92 -18.24
C GLY A 287 5.58 13.34 -18.13
N SER A 288 5.44 12.03 -17.88
CA SER A 288 4.15 11.33 -17.74
C SER A 288 3.86 10.91 -16.30
N LEU A 289 4.80 11.11 -15.37
CA LEU A 289 4.64 10.69 -13.99
C LEU A 289 3.47 11.40 -13.30
N ALA A 290 3.17 12.65 -13.72
CA ALA A 290 2.08 13.46 -13.20
C ALA A 290 0.69 13.05 -13.71
N ASP A 291 0.60 12.06 -14.60
CA ASP A 291 -0.70 11.52 -14.98
C ASP A 291 -1.31 10.79 -13.78
N GLU A 292 -2.55 11.13 -13.45
CA GLU A 292 -3.31 10.60 -12.31
C GLU A 292 -3.24 9.07 -12.19
N GLN A 293 -3.16 8.37 -13.32
CA GLN A 293 -3.08 6.91 -13.38
C GLN A 293 -1.87 6.29 -12.65
N TRP A 294 -0.85 7.08 -12.32
CA TRP A 294 0.33 6.61 -11.58
C TRP A 294 0.25 6.87 -10.08
N GLU A 295 -0.81 7.52 -9.60
CA GLU A 295 -0.97 7.78 -8.19
C GLU A 295 -0.97 6.49 -7.34
N SER A 296 -0.13 6.49 -6.31
CA SER A 296 0.10 5.37 -5.40
C SER A 296 0.62 4.09 -6.09
N VAL A 297 1.05 4.18 -7.35
CA VAL A 297 1.59 3.06 -8.13
C VAL A 297 3.10 2.96 -7.94
N LEU A 298 3.60 1.73 -7.82
CA LEU A 298 5.01 1.40 -7.88
C LEU A 298 5.51 1.54 -9.32
N VAL A 299 6.31 2.57 -9.55
CA VAL A 299 6.88 2.91 -10.86
C VAL A 299 8.40 2.90 -10.80
N ARG A 300 9.03 2.96 -11.98
CA ARG A 300 10.47 3.14 -12.17
C ARG A 300 10.72 4.30 -13.13
N VAL A 301 11.40 5.33 -12.64
CA VAL A 301 11.66 6.56 -13.38
C VAL A 301 13.16 6.66 -13.68
N PRO A 302 13.57 6.59 -14.96
CA PRO A 302 14.97 6.70 -15.36
C PRO A 302 15.44 8.17 -15.43
N ASP A 303 16.75 8.34 -15.59
CA ASP A 303 17.39 9.60 -15.98
C ASP A 303 17.14 10.81 -15.05
N LEU A 304 16.92 10.56 -13.75
CA LEU A 304 16.69 11.60 -12.76
C LEU A 304 18.02 12.19 -12.25
N ILE A 305 18.30 13.43 -12.59
CA ILE A 305 19.48 14.15 -12.09
C ILE A 305 19.15 14.73 -10.71
N CYS A 306 19.99 14.44 -9.71
CA CYS A 306 19.94 15.12 -8.43
C CYS A 306 20.28 16.61 -8.61
N GLN A 307 19.32 17.49 -8.32
CA GLN A 307 19.45 18.93 -8.56
C GLN A 307 20.04 19.67 -7.37
N ASN A 308 19.77 19.18 -6.15
CA ASN A 308 20.27 19.76 -4.91
C ASN A 308 20.45 18.69 -3.82
N ALA A 309 21.21 19.03 -2.77
CA ALA A 309 21.25 18.21 -1.55
C ALA A 309 19.86 18.16 -0.88
N PRO A 310 19.61 17.14 -0.03
CA PRO A 310 18.37 17.04 0.71
C PRO A 310 18.05 18.29 1.54
N ASP A 311 16.77 18.61 1.68
CA ASP A 311 16.31 19.66 2.57
C ASP A 311 16.72 19.33 4.02
N PRO A 312 17.26 20.29 4.80
CA PRO A 312 17.72 20.02 6.16
C PRO A 312 16.59 19.75 7.18
N PHE A 313 15.33 20.02 6.84
CA PHE A 313 14.16 19.81 7.70
C PHE A 313 13.29 18.66 7.20
N ASP A 314 13.03 18.64 5.90
CA ASP A 314 12.10 17.68 5.29
C ASP A 314 12.81 16.45 4.71
N PHE A 315 14.14 16.49 4.58
CA PHE A 315 15.01 15.37 4.14
C PHE A 315 14.72 14.80 2.74
N ASP A 316 13.71 15.31 2.05
CA ASP A 316 13.47 15.10 0.63
C ASP A 316 14.56 15.77 -0.23
N TRP A 317 14.67 15.36 -1.49
CA TRP A 317 15.61 16.00 -2.43
C TRP A 317 15.04 16.13 -3.83
N PRO A 318 15.30 17.25 -4.53
CA PRO A 318 14.78 17.47 -5.86
C PRO A 318 15.58 16.69 -6.90
N ALA A 319 14.86 15.97 -7.75
CA ALA A 319 15.40 15.23 -8.87
C ALA A 319 14.65 15.58 -10.16
N GLY A 320 15.30 15.51 -11.31
CA GLY A 320 14.60 15.77 -12.57
C GLY A 320 15.48 15.71 -13.80
N ASN A 321 14.88 15.97 -14.95
CA ASN A 321 15.52 16.01 -16.26
C ASN A 321 14.92 17.13 -17.12
N ASP A 322 15.11 17.08 -18.45
CA ASP A 322 14.57 18.07 -19.37
C ASP A 322 13.04 18.02 -19.53
N GLN A 323 12.38 17.02 -18.95
CA GLN A 323 10.92 16.86 -18.96
C GLN A 323 10.23 17.36 -17.69
N GLY A 324 10.97 17.61 -16.60
CA GLY A 324 10.39 18.08 -15.35
C GLY A 324 11.23 17.75 -14.11
N SER A 325 10.65 18.02 -12.94
CA SER A 325 11.22 17.73 -11.63
C SER A 325 10.20 17.09 -10.70
N LEU A 326 10.69 16.31 -9.74
CA LEU A 326 9.97 15.72 -8.62
C LEU A 326 10.79 15.84 -7.34
N LEU A 327 10.17 15.52 -6.21
CA LEU A 327 10.83 15.32 -4.92
C LEU A 327 10.97 13.82 -4.65
N VAL A 328 12.16 13.39 -4.27
CA VAL A 328 12.40 12.05 -3.73
C VAL A 328 12.36 12.18 -2.21
N ASP A 329 11.32 11.63 -1.60
CA ASP A 329 10.96 11.86 -0.20
C ASP A 329 11.37 10.67 0.69
N ASP A 330 11.71 10.96 1.94
CA ASP A 330 12.27 10.02 2.91
C ASP A 330 11.22 9.20 3.68
N LEU A 331 9.92 9.42 3.42
CA LEU A 331 8.80 8.77 4.12
C LEU A 331 8.96 7.25 4.24
N LEU A 332 9.50 6.61 3.20
CA LEU A 332 9.77 5.17 3.17
C LEU A 332 11.25 4.83 3.30
N TYR A 333 12.13 5.58 2.64
CA TYR A 333 13.57 5.35 2.68
C TYR A 333 14.36 6.64 2.50
N TYR A 334 15.11 7.01 3.54
CA TYR A 334 16.05 8.11 3.49
C TYR A 334 17.30 7.76 2.66
N HIS A 335 17.64 8.63 1.70
CA HIS A 335 18.86 8.54 0.91
C HIS A 335 19.57 9.89 0.81
N TYR A 336 20.90 9.88 0.86
CA TYR A 336 21.72 11.07 0.65
C TYR A 336 22.36 11.05 -0.75
N PRO A 337 21.78 11.75 -1.75
CA PRO A 337 22.23 11.71 -3.13
C PRO A 337 23.51 12.53 -3.35
N THR A 338 24.18 12.29 -4.48
CA THR A 338 25.26 13.13 -4.98
C THR A 338 24.71 14.14 -5.99
N ILE A 339 24.86 15.43 -5.71
CA ILE A 339 24.41 16.50 -6.61
C ILE A 339 25.02 16.33 -8.01
N GLY A 340 24.18 16.40 -9.04
CA GLY A 340 24.55 16.26 -10.44
C GLY A 340 24.75 14.84 -10.94
N ALA A 341 24.67 13.84 -10.04
CA ALA A 341 24.58 12.43 -10.41
C ALA A 341 23.18 12.11 -10.97
N THR A 342 23.13 11.11 -11.83
CA THR A 342 21.89 10.63 -12.46
C THR A 342 21.52 9.29 -11.86
N TYR A 343 20.22 9.12 -11.59
CA TYR A 343 19.66 7.94 -10.95
C TYR A 343 18.51 7.38 -11.78
N THR A 344 18.35 6.07 -11.73
CA THR A 344 17.07 5.41 -12.03
C THR A 344 16.45 5.02 -10.70
N ILE A 345 15.24 5.52 -10.42
CA ILE A 345 14.60 5.36 -9.12
C ILE A 345 13.30 4.58 -9.29
N SER A 346 13.15 3.49 -8.53
CA SER A 346 11.86 2.85 -8.31
C SER A 346 11.22 3.40 -7.05
N GLY A 347 9.89 3.53 -7.03
CA GLY A 347 9.21 4.04 -5.85
C GLY A 347 7.72 4.16 -6.05
N ILE A 348 7.01 4.44 -4.95
CA ILE A 348 5.58 4.78 -5.01
C ILE A 348 5.46 6.23 -5.50
N ALA A 349 4.81 6.44 -6.64
CA ALA A 349 4.51 7.79 -7.11
C ALA A 349 3.32 8.36 -6.31
N LEU A 350 3.44 9.58 -5.80
CA LEU A 350 2.38 10.27 -5.07
C LEU A 350 2.29 11.72 -5.49
N TYR A 351 1.10 12.29 -5.25
CA TYR A 351 0.90 13.73 -5.25
C TYR A 351 0.77 14.24 -3.80
N ALA A 352 1.49 15.32 -3.49
CA ALA A 352 1.43 16.01 -2.20
C ALA A 352 1.51 17.55 -2.34
N GLY A 353 1.05 18.08 -3.47
CA GLY A 353 1.27 19.47 -3.88
C GLY A 353 2.40 19.60 -4.91
N ASP A 354 3.42 18.75 -4.76
CA ASP A 354 4.44 18.45 -5.77
C ASP A 354 4.38 16.95 -6.14
N MET A 355 5.00 16.60 -7.26
CA MET A 355 5.22 15.19 -7.62
C MET A 355 6.25 14.58 -6.70
N VAL A 356 5.90 13.50 -6.02
CA VAL A 356 6.74 12.81 -5.04
C VAL A 356 6.99 11.37 -5.49
N LEU A 357 8.22 10.90 -5.31
CA LEU A 357 8.59 9.50 -5.49
C LEU A 357 9.13 8.94 -4.17
N LEU A 358 8.54 7.86 -3.69
CA LEU A 358 8.90 7.22 -2.43
C LEU A 358 9.68 5.92 -2.67
N PRO A 359 11.03 5.95 -2.68
CA PRO A 359 11.83 4.72 -2.74
C PRO A 359 11.61 3.91 -1.46
N ARG A 360 11.54 2.58 -1.57
CA ARG A 360 11.20 1.72 -0.41
C ARG A 360 12.43 1.23 0.33
N PHE A 361 13.58 1.16 -0.34
CA PHE A 361 14.83 0.66 0.18
C PHE A 361 16.00 1.05 -0.75
N GLU A 362 17.24 0.75 -0.35
CA GLU A 362 18.46 1.14 -1.08
C GLU A 362 18.46 0.71 -2.56
N ALA A 363 18.08 -0.54 -2.84
CA ALA A 363 18.06 -1.08 -4.20
C ALA A 363 17.00 -0.46 -5.12
N ASP A 364 16.06 0.34 -4.60
CA ASP A 364 15.18 1.16 -5.44
C ASP A 364 15.91 2.39 -6.02
N ILE A 365 17.10 2.75 -5.51
CA ILE A 365 17.88 3.92 -5.98
C ILE A 365 19.14 3.43 -6.71
N GLU A 366 19.06 3.39 -8.03
CA GLU A 366 20.16 2.92 -8.87
C GLU A 366 20.97 4.12 -9.40
N LEU A 367 22.18 4.31 -8.86
CA LEU A 367 23.12 5.29 -9.38
C LEU A 367 23.59 4.87 -10.78
N MET A 368 23.40 5.75 -11.76
CA MET A 368 23.95 5.56 -13.11
C MET A 368 25.45 5.83 -13.10
N VAL A 369 26.24 4.80 -12.73
CA VAL A 369 27.70 4.82 -12.78
C VAL A 369 28.23 4.35 -14.14
N SER A 370 28.14 5.17 -15.18
CA SER A 370 29.15 5.07 -16.23
C SER A 370 29.38 6.36 -17.01
N VAL A 371 30.67 6.63 -17.19
CA VAL A 371 31.26 7.57 -18.17
C VAL A 371 30.86 7.20 -19.62
N GLU A 372 30.25 6.04 -19.85
CA GLU A 372 29.86 5.58 -21.19
C GLU A 372 28.53 6.14 -21.70
N GLU A 373 27.64 6.61 -20.83
CA GLU A 373 26.29 7.04 -21.25
C GLU A 373 26.16 8.57 -21.38
N ARG A 374 26.98 9.33 -20.66
CA ARG A 374 26.90 10.80 -20.66
C ARG A 374 27.62 11.51 -21.82
N MET A 375 28.46 10.82 -22.62
CA MET A 375 29.16 11.43 -23.77
C MET A 375 29.39 10.48 -24.95
N ALA A 376 28.37 9.76 -25.42
CA ALA A 376 28.40 9.26 -26.80
C ALA A 376 27.70 10.26 -27.71
N GLU A 377 28.42 11.28 -28.21
CA GLU A 377 28.04 11.84 -29.51
C GLU A 377 27.99 10.66 -30.49
N ARG A 378 26.80 10.28 -30.97
CA ARG A 378 26.63 9.07 -31.77
C ARG A 378 27.29 9.26 -33.14
N ILE A 379 28.57 8.89 -33.26
CA ILE A 379 29.29 8.90 -34.53
C ILE A 379 28.83 7.70 -35.36
N ARG A 380 28.17 7.96 -36.48
CA ARG A 380 27.88 6.93 -37.48
C ARG A 380 29.03 6.87 -38.49
N VAL A 381 29.59 5.68 -38.68
CA VAL A 381 30.64 5.42 -39.67
C VAL A 381 30.07 4.54 -40.78
N TYR A 382 30.10 5.04 -42.02
CA TYR A 382 29.62 4.27 -43.17
C TYR A 382 30.36 4.64 -44.48
N PRO A 383 30.61 3.67 -45.38
CA PRO A 383 30.41 2.25 -45.17
C PRO A 383 31.40 1.70 -44.12
N ASN A 384 30.98 0.68 -43.38
CA ASN A 384 31.84 -0.03 -42.44
C ASN A 384 31.44 -1.52 -42.51
N PRO A 385 32.25 -2.40 -43.11
CA PRO A 385 33.63 -2.22 -43.54
C PRO A 385 33.85 -1.25 -44.72
N ALA A 386 35.05 -0.66 -44.83
CA ALA A 386 35.47 0.26 -45.89
C ALA A 386 36.77 -0.18 -46.57
N HIS A 387 36.99 0.32 -47.79
CA HIS A 387 38.22 0.09 -48.58
C HIS A 387 39.01 1.40 -48.73
N ASP A 388 38.43 2.42 -49.37
CA ASP A 388 39.16 3.68 -49.65
C ASP A 388 38.80 4.84 -48.71
N ARG A 389 37.54 4.93 -48.28
CA ARG A 389 37.02 6.05 -47.47
C ARG A 389 35.89 5.62 -46.54
N VAL A 390 35.72 6.35 -45.44
CA VAL A 390 34.55 6.31 -44.58
C VAL A 390 33.90 7.70 -44.48
N THR A 391 32.59 7.72 -44.28
CA THR A 391 31.84 8.92 -43.91
C THR A 391 31.57 8.87 -42.41
N LEU A 392 31.87 9.97 -41.74
CA LEU A 392 31.63 10.18 -40.32
C LEU A 392 30.46 11.16 -40.20
N SER A 393 29.40 10.76 -39.52
CA SER A 393 28.23 11.61 -39.26
C SER A 393 28.03 11.73 -37.75
N MET A 394 28.02 12.95 -37.24
CA MET A 394 27.93 13.28 -35.82
C MET A 394 26.72 14.18 -35.55
N THR A 395 26.17 14.12 -34.35
CA THR A 395 25.03 14.96 -33.93
C THR A 395 25.47 16.36 -33.46
N SER A 396 26.74 16.54 -33.09
CA SER A 396 27.26 17.80 -32.53
C SER A 396 27.55 18.87 -33.60
N MET A 397 27.20 20.12 -33.30
CA MET A 397 27.60 21.28 -34.09
C MET A 397 28.87 21.93 -33.52
N GLY A 398 30.04 21.48 -33.97
CA GLY A 398 31.33 22.05 -33.60
C GLY A 398 32.51 21.35 -34.30
N ALA A 399 33.67 22.01 -34.35
CA ALA A 399 34.89 21.37 -34.81
C ALA A 399 35.40 20.37 -33.76
N GLN A 400 35.60 19.11 -34.14
CA GLN A 400 36.04 18.03 -33.25
C GLN A 400 37.41 17.51 -33.69
N ARG A 401 38.33 17.25 -32.75
CA ARG A 401 39.56 16.50 -33.08
C ARG A 401 39.19 15.03 -33.24
N TYR A 402 39.81 14.33 -34.20
CA TYR A 402 39.70 12.88 -34.31
C TYR A 402 41.08 12.22 -34.22
N GLN A 403 41.11 10.99 -33.71
CA GLN A 403 42.26 10.10 -33.70
C GLN A 403 41.82 8.71 -34.16
N LEU A 404 42.59 8.10 -35.04
CA LEU A 404 42.43 6.72 -35.46
C LEU A 404 43.52 5.87 -34.82
N ILE A 405 43.12 4.81 -34.14
CA ILE A 405 43.99 3.99 -33.30
C ILE A 405 44.00 2.55 -33.82
N ASP A 406 45.18 1.96 -33.98
CA ASP A 406 45.34 0.57 -34.41
C ASP A 406 45.08 -0.43 -33.26
N PRO A 407 44.98 -1.75 -33.52
CA PRO A 407 44.77 -2.76 -32.48
C PRO A 407 45.86 -2.82 -31.40
N GLN A 408 47.04 -2.24 -31.65
CA GLN A 408 48.15 -2.16 -30.70
C GLN A 408 48.08 -0.88 -29.84
N GLY A 409 47.04 -0.06 -29.99
CA GLY A 409 46.83 1.16 -29.23
C GLY A 409 47.62 2.37 -29.74
N ARG A 410 48.23 2.28 -30.93
CA ARG A 410 49.00 3.38 -31.53
C ARG A 410 48.10 4.27 -32.37
N VAL A 411 48.24 5.59 -32.23
CA VAL A 411 47.57 6.57 -33.10
C VAL A 411 48.23 6.50 -34.48
N VAL A 412 47.46 6.09 -35.49
CA VAL A 412 47.92 5.96 -36.88
C VAL A 412 47.54 7.17 -37.74
N GLU A 413 46.51 7.91 -37.36
CA GLU A 413 46.07 9.13 -38.03
C GLU A 413 45.36 10.05 -37.03
N GLU A 414 45.49 11.37 -37.19
CA GLU A 414 44.72 12.34 -36.42
C GLU A 414 44.46 13.62 -37.22
N GLY A 415 43.39 14.33 -36.88
CA GLY A 415 43.03 15.58 -37.55
C GLY A 415 41.83 16.28 -36.93
N MET A 416 41.22 17.21 -37.67
CA MET A 416 40.01 17.92 -37.26
C MET A 416 38.84 17.68 -38.22
N LEU A 417 37.68 17.41 -37.65
CA LEU A 417 36.38 17.39 -38.32
C LEU A 417 35.72 18.75 -38.11
N ALA A 418 35.80 19.62 -39.12
CA ALA A 418 35.24 20.96 -39.05
C ALA A 418 33.72 21.03 -39.29
N ARG A 419 33.08 19.90 -39.65
CA ARG A 419 31.66 19.82 -40.00
C ARG A 419 31.02 18.57 -39.39
N PRO A 420 29.70 18.57 -39.11
CA PRO A 420 28.97 17.42 -38.57
C PRO A 420 29.00 16.16 -39.46
N VAL A 421 29.26 16.34 -40.77
CA VAL A 421 29.53 15.25 -41.70
C VAL A 421 30.88 15.47 -42.36
N GLY A 422 31.76 14.48 -42.27
CA GLY A 422 33.11 14.50 -42.83
C GLY A 422 33.47 13.18 -43.51
N HIS A 423 34.53 13.21 -44.34
CA HIS A 423 35.08 12.03 -44.97
C HIS A 423 36.51 11.80 -44.51
N LEU A 424 36.85 10.55 -44.21
CA LEU A 424 38.20 10.11 -43.86
C LEU A 424 38.69 9.10 -44.90
N GLY A 425 39.87 9.34 -45.48
CA GLY A 425 40.48 8.44 -46.46
C GLY A 425 41.27 7.34 -45.76
N VAL A 426 40.79 6.10 -45.85
CA VAL A 426 41.35 4.96 -45.09
C VAL A 426 42.14 3.98 -45.96
N GLY A 427 42.16 4.15 -47.29
CA GLY A 427 42.81 3.22 -48.22
C GLY A 427 44.34 3.15 -48.15
N HIS A 428 44.97 4.02 -47.36
CA HIS A 428 46.41 3.99 -47.11
C HIS A 428 46.78 3.15 -45.87
N LEU A 429 45.78 2.69 -45.11
CA LEU A 429 45.95 1.89 -43.90
C LEU A 429 45.89 0.40 -44.25
N ALA A 430 46.57 -0.43 -43.46
CA ALA A 430 46.52 -1.87 -43.63
C ALA A 430 45.10 -2.41 -43.31
N PRO A 431 44.66 -3.52 -43.95
CA PRO A 431 43.43 -4.19 -43.58
C PRO A 431 43.42 -4.58 -42.09
N GLY A 432 42.34 -4.24 -41.38
CA GLY A 432 42.28 -4.41 -39.93
C GLY A 432 41.14 -3.66 -39.25
N THR A 433 41.06 -3.80 -37.93
CA THR A 433 40.09 -3.06 -37.11
C THR A 433 40.77 -1.88 -36.45
N TYR A 434 40.15 -0.71 -36.55
CA TYR A 434 40.65 0.53 -35.97
C TYR A 434 39.59 1.15 -35.06
N VAL A 435 40.04 1.89 -34.05
CA VAL A 435 39.16 2.67 -33.17
C VAL A 435 39.29 4.14 -33.55
N LEU A 436 38.17 4.74 -33.96
CA LEU A 436 38.03 6.18 -34.12
C LEU A 436 37.60 6.78 -32.79
N ARG A 437 38.34 7.79 -32.33
CA ARG A 437 38.04 8.59 -31.14
C ARG A 437 37.85 10.05 -31.58
N THR A 438 36.83 10.73 -31.08
CA THR A 438 36.64 12.18 -31.32
C THR A 438 36.45 12.97 -30.04
N GLY A 439 36.73 14.27 -30.08
CA GLY A 439 36.27 15.24 -29.08
C GLY A 439 37.00 16.60 -29.10
N LYS A 440 36.50 17.55 -28.32
CA LYS A 440 36.92 18.96 -28.34
C LYS A 440 38.16 19.23 -27.49
N ASP A 441 38.17 18.70 -26.26
CA ASP A 441 39.25 18.84 -25.26
C ASP A 441 39.55 17.51 -24.51
N GLY A 442 39.05 16.38 -25.03
CA GLY A 442 39.10 15.03 -24.46
C GLY A 442 38.33 14.03 -25.33
N PRO A 443 38.29 12.72 -25.03
CA PRO A 443 37.40 11.79 -25.74
C PRO A 443 35.93 12.11 -25.41
N SER A 444 35.10 12.33 -26.44
CA SER A 444 33.65 12.51 -26.32
C SER A 444 32.85 11.70 -27.35
N GLY A 445 33.50 10.79 -28.08
CA GLY A 445 32.85 9.88 -29.02
C GLY A 445 33.79 8.78 -29.50
N PHE A 446 33.26 7.58 -29.72
CA PHE A 446 34.01 6.41 -30.19
C PHE A 446 33.25 5.67 -31.30
N ALA A 447 33.98 5.17 -32.29
CA ALA A 447 33.43 4.26 -33.29
C ALA A 447 34.46 3.24 -33.75
N ARG A 448 34.03 2.02 -34.03
CA ARG A 448 34.87 0.99 -34.64
C ARG A 448 34.86 1.14 -36.17
N ILE A 449 36.01 1.09 -36.81
CA ILE A 449 36.16 1.08 -38.27
C ILE A 449 36.84 -0.22 -38.69
N VAL A 450 36.27 -0.92 -39.66
CA VAL A 450 36.87 -2.13 -40.26
C VAL A 450 37.34 -1.78 -41.66
N ILE A 451 38.63 -1.93 -41.93
CA ILE A 451 39.27 -1.70 -43.23
C ILE A 451 39.53 -3.06 -43.88
N ARG A 452 39.14 -3.22 -45.15
CA ARG A 452 39.30 -4.44 -45.94
C ARG A 452 40.25 -4.26 -47.10
#